data_AF-A0A182RES6-F1
#
_entry.id   AF-A0A182RES6-F1
#
_cell.length_a   1.000
_cell.length_b   1.000
_cell.length_c   1.000
_cell.angle_alpha   90.00
_cell.angle_beta   90.00
_cell.angle_gamma   90.00
#
_symmetry.space_group_name_H-M   'P 1'
#
loop_
_entity.id
_entity.type
_entity.pdbx_description
1 polymer ?
#
loop_
_entity_poly.entity_id
_entity_poly.type
_entity_poly.pdbx_seq_one_letter_code
_entity_poly.pdbx_strand_id
1 'polypeptide(L)'
;MFRKTILPLAVILVAIWATAQAQEQSGAENGVGLTLQEQAAQHKATVLLVLANRSTSLPAESAPAVAVVLAEASQQLDACAADLETHQQIWQYKMCGSTVLQQGLAALSALQVANGAATSGTF
;
A
#
# COMPACT_ATOMS: atom_id res chain seq x y z
N MET A 1 30.30 -6.21 -42.94
CA MET A 1 30.59 -5.58 -41.63
C MET A 1 29.27 -5.19 -40.97
N PHE A 2 28.69 -6.02 -40.10
CA PHE A 2 27.59 -5.64 -39.18
C PHE A 2 27.35 -6.80 -38.19
N ARG A 3 28.24 -6.96 -37.21
CA ARG A 3 28.08 -7.92 -36.11
C ARG A 3 28.79 -7.38 -34.87
N LYS A 4 28.29 -6.29 -34.28
CA LYS A 4 28.84 -5.77 -33.01
C LYS A 4 27.93 -4.74 -32.33
N THR A 5 26.64 -5.07 -32.12
CA THR A 5 25.74 -4.14 -31.40
C THR A 5 24.64 -4.82 -30.57
N ILE A 6 24.62 -6.15 -30.41
CA ILE A 6 23.56 -6.85 -29.67
C ILE A 6 23.98 -7.16 -28.21
N LEU A 7 25.28 -7.12 -27.90
CA LEU A 7 25.81 -7.46 -26.58
C LEU A 7 25.42 -6.50 -25.42
N PRO A 8 25.31 -5.17 -25.58
CA PRO A 8 25.05 -4.30 -24.41
C PRO A 8 23.61 -4.40 -23.90
N LEU A 9 22.64 -4.71 -24.77
CA LEU A 9 21.22 -4.80 -24.39
C LEU A 9 20.92 -6.03 -23.53
N ALA A 10 21.56 -7.16 -23.82
CA ALA A 10 21.42 -8.38 -23.03
C ALA A 10 21.98 -8.20 -21.60
N VAL A 11 23.10 -7.47 -21.46
CA VAL A 11 23.71 -7.20 -20.14
C VAL A 11 22.81 -6.28 -19.29
N ILE A 12 22.16 -5.29 -19.91
CA ILE A 12 21.23 -4.39 -19.22
C ILE A 12 20.00 -5.17 -18.72
N LEU A 13 19.43 -6.05 -19.54
CA LEU A 13 18.27 -6.85 -19.15
C LEU A 13 18.56 -7.84 -18.00
N VAL A 14 19.76 -8.46 -18.00
CA VAL A 14 20.19 -9.35 -16.89
C VAL A 14 20.46 -8.55 -15.61
N ALA A 15 21.04 -7.35 -15.71
CA ALA A 15 21.30 -6.50 -14.56
C ALA A 15 19.98 -6.01 -13.90
N ILE A 16 18.96 -5.68 -14.70
CA ILE A 16 17.64 -5.27 -14.18
C ILE A 16 16.91 -6.43 -13.50
N TRP A 17 17.06 -7.66 -14.01
CA TRP A 17 16.50 -8.86 -13.36
C TRP A 17 17.22 -9.23 -12.06
N ALA A 18 18.55 -9.06 -12.00
CA ALA A 18 19.33 -9.33 -10.79
C ALA A 18 19.04 -8.31 -9.67
N THR A 19 18.80 -7.04 -10.01
CA THR A 19 18.48 -6.02 -9.00
C THR A 19 17.04 -6.12 -8.48
N ALA A 20 16.09 -6.64 -9.27
CA ALA A 20 14.73 -6.91 -8.80
C ALA A 20 14.73 -7.97 -7.68
N GLN A 21 15.46 -9.08 -7.88
CA GLN A 21 15.61 -10.15 -6.89
C GLN A 21 16.42 -9.71 -5.66
N ALA A 22 17.47 -8.89 -5.85
CA ALA A 22 18.30 -8.40 -4.75
C ALA A 22 17.55 -7.42 -3.83
N GLN A 23 16.58 -6.66 -4.35
CA GLN A 23 15.75 -5.77 -3.54
C GLN A 23 14.72 -6.53 -2.68
N GLU A 24 14.44 -7.80 -3.00
CA GLU A 24 13.69 -8.73 -2.15
C GLU A 24 14.58 -9.27 -1.00
N GLN A 25 15.91 -9.20 -1.15
CA GLN A 25 16.89 -9.76 -0.21
C GLN A 25 17.59 -8.71 0.68
N SER A 26 17.46 -7.41 0.38
CA SER A 26 18.10 -6.33 1.15
C SER A 26 17.52 -6.12 2.57
N GLY A 27 16.57 -6.95 3.01
CA GLY A 27 16.16 -7.03 4.41
C GLY A 27 17.10 -7.84 5.31
N ALA A 28 18.12 -8.52 4.74
CA ALA A 28 18.92 -9.51 5.45
C ALA A 28 20.39 -9.08 5.74
N GLU A 29 20.77 -7.81 5.62
CA GLU A 29 22.16 -7.37 5.86
C GLU A 29 22.47 -6.80 7.26
N ASN A 30 21.59 -6.98 8.24
CA ASN A 30 21.92 -6.74 9.66
C ASN A 30 21.10 -7.62 10.61
N GLY A 31 21.31 -8.94 10.59
CA GLY A 31 21.03 -9.86 11.71
C GLY A 31 19.60 -10.01 12.26
N VAL A 32 18.63 -9.19 11.87
CA VAL A 32 17.21 -9.26 12.24
C VAL A 32 16.41 -8.72 11.05
N GLY A 33 16.39 -9.48 9.94
CA GLY A 33 15.40 -9.25 8.91
C GLY A 33 14.02 -9.53 9.50
N LEU A 34 13.11 -8.57 9.42
CA LEU A 34 11.72 -8.75 9.85
C LEU A 34 11.13 -9.96 9.12
N THR A 35 10.38 -10.79 9.84
CA THR A 35 9.66 -11.89 9.20
C THR A 35 8.64 -11.33 8.20
N LEU A 36 8.22 -12.13 7.23
CA LEU A 36 7.15 -11.75 6.29
C LEU A 36 5.90 -11.25 7.01
N GLN A 37 5.55 -11.90 8.11
CA GLN A 37 4.40 -11.56 8.93
C GLN A 37 4.58 -10.23 9.67
N GLU A 38 5.79 -9.96 10.17
CA GLU A 38 6.13 -8.68 10.81
C GLU A 38 6.12 -7.54 9.78
N GLN A 39 6.62 -7.78 8.57
CA GLN A 39 6.57 -6.81 7.48
C GLN A 39 5.14 -6.51 7.04
N ALA A 40 4.26 -7.53 7.03
CA ALA A 40 2.83 -7.34 6.75
C ALA A 40 2.15 -6.54 7.86
N ALA A 41 2.40 -6.88 9.12
CA ALA A 41 1.86 -6.15 10.27
C ALA A 41 2.28 -4.66 10.24
N GLN A 42 3.55 -4.37 9.96
CA GLN A 42 4.05 -3.00 9.83
C GLN A 42 3.39 -2.24 8.69
N HIS A 43 3.20 -2.88 7.54
CA HIS A 43 2.54 -2.24 6.41
C HIS A 43 1.07 -1.94 6.71
N LYS A 44 0.33 -2.89 7.30
CA LYS A 44 -1.06 -2.68 7.77
C LYS A 44 -1.13 -1.49 8.71
N ALA A 45 -0.26 -1.45 9.73
CA ALA A 45 -0.21 -0.35 10.68
C ALA A 45 0.07 1.00 9.99
N THR A 46 0.98 1.01 9.01
CA THR A 46 1.30 2.21 8.24
C THR A 46 0.11 2.70 7.41
N VAL A 47 -0.58 1.81 6.70
CA VAL A 47 -1.76 2.18 5.90
C VAL A 47 -2.86 2.75 6.79
N LEU A 48 -3.18 2.07 7.90
CA LEU A 48 -4.20 2.55 8.84
C LEU A 48 -3.82 3.88 9.48
N LEU A 49 -2.54 4.08 9.80
CA LEU A 49 -2.03 5.34 10.33
C LEU A 49 -2.20 6.48 9.32
N VAL A 50 -1.89 6.25 8.05
CA VAL A 50 -2.05 7.26 6.99
C VAL A 50 -3.53 7.63 6.81
N LEU A 51 -4.43 6.66 6.79
CA LEU A 51 -5.87 6.90 6.69
C LEU A 51 -6.40 7.65 7.91
N ALA A 52 -6.00 7.24 9.12
CA ALA A 52 -6.37 7.93 10.36
C ALA A 52 -5.86 9.38 10.37
N ASN A 53 -4.61 9.61 9.97
CA ASN A 53 -4.06 10.95 9.87
C ASN A 53 -4.84 11.81 8.86
N ARG A 54 -5.18 11.27 7.69
CA ARG A 54 -5.99 11.99 6.70
C ARG A 54 -7.38 12.36 7.23
N SER A 55 -7.97 11.48 8.04
CA SER A 55 -9.28 11.71 8.64
C SER A 55 -9.31 12.86 9.66
N THR A 56 -8.17 13.27 10.21
CA THR A 56 -8.10 14.43 11.13
C THR A 56 -8.49 15.75 10.46
N SER A 57 -8.46 15.81 9.14
CA SER A 57 -8.90 16.95 8.34
C SER A 57 -10.41 16.93 8.06
N LEU A 58 -11.13 15.88 8.46
CA LEU A 58 -12.58 15.79 8.36
C LEU A 58 -13.23 16.35 9.63
N PRO A 59 -14.42 16.94 9.50
CA PRO A 59 -15.13 17.46 10.65
C PRO A 59 -15.69 16.32 11.53
N ALA A 60 -15.97 16.63 12.79
CA ALA A 60 -16.33 15.64 13.80
C ALA A 60 -17.61 14.87 13.47
N GLU A 61 -18.57 15.47 12.75
CA GLU A 61 -19.78 14.77 12.29
C GLU A 61 -19.50 13.61 11.32
N SER A 62 -18.33 13.59 10.65
CA SER A 62 -17.90 12.49 9.79
C SER A 62 -17.29 11.31 10.57
N ALA A 63 -17.07 11.44 11.89
CA ALA A 63 -16.47 10.39 12.73
C ALA A 63 -17.07 8.98 12.55
N PRO A 64 -18.40 8.76 12.50
CA PRO A 64 -18.95 7.43 12.26
C PRO A 64 -18.61 6.90 10.86
N ALA A 65 -18.64 7.75 9.83
CA ALA A 65 -18.28 7.35 8.48
C ALA A 65 -16.79 7.05 8.33
N VAL A 66 -15.93 7.83 8.99
CA VAL A 66 -14.48 7.58 9.09
C VAL A 66 -14.20 6.23 9.74
N ALA A 67 -14.92 5.90 10.82
CA ALA A 67 -14.77 4.62 11.51
C ALA A 67 -15.10 3.43 10.59
N VAL A 68 -16.13 3.57 9.75
CA VAL A 68 -16.46 2.54 8.72
C VAL A 68 -15.33 2.40 7.71
N VAL A 69 -14.79 3.50 7.18
CA VAL A 69 -13.68 3.47 6.21
C VAL A 69 -12.43 2.79 6.81
N LEU A 70 -12.09 3.11 8.05
CA LEU A 70 -10.95 2.50 8.74
C LEU A 70 -11.17 1.01 9.05
N ALA A 71 -12.38 0.63 9.46
CA ALA A 71 -12.73 -0.76 9.72
C ALA A 71 -12.68 -1.60 8.44
N GLU A 72 -13.22 -1.08 7.34
CA GLU A 72 -13.18 -1.74 6.04
C GLU A 72 -11.75 -1.86 5.50
N ALA A 73 -10.95 -0.79 5.57
CA ALA A 73 -9.55 -0.84 5.21
C ALA A 73 -8.77 -1.87 6.05
N SER A 74 -9.04 -1.97 7.35
CA SER A 74 -8.43 -3.00 8.19
C SER A 74 -8.81 -4.41 7.74
N GLN A 75 -10.09 -4.66 7.48
CA GLN A 75 -10.56 -5.99 7.05
C GLN A 75 -9.97 -6.39 5.70
N GLN A 76 -9.87 -5.45 4.76
CA GLN A 76 -9.24 -5.72 3.46
C GLN A 76 -7.74 -6.01 3.61
N LEU A 77 -7.03 -5.29 4.50
CA LEU A 77 -5.62 -5.57 4.79
C LEU A 77 -5.41 -6.94 5.47
N ASP A 78 -6.36 -7.37 6.30
CA ASP A 78 -6.36 -8.72 6.90
C ASP A 78 -6.59 -9.79 5.83
N ALA A 79 -7.50 -9.56 4.87
CA ALA A 79 -7.69 -10.44 3.73
C ALA A 79 -6.43 -10.50 2.85
N CYS A 80 -5.79 -9.36 2.56
CA CYS A 80 -4.50 -9.32 1.84
C CYS A 80 -3.42 -10.15 2.57
N ALA A 81 -3.40 -10.13 3.91
CA ALA A 81 -2.44 -10.88 4.70
C ALA A 81 -2.70 -12.40 4.68
N ALA A 82 -3.97 -12.83 4.59
CA ALA A 82 -4.31 -14.25 4.43
C ALA A 82 -3.78 -14.83 3.09
N ASP A 83 -3.78 -14.02 2.03
CA ASP A 83 -3.16 -14.40 0.75
C ASP A 83 -1.63 -14.50 0.85
N LEU A 84 -1.00 -13.70 1.71
CA LEU A 84 0.44 -13.78 2.00
C LEU A 84 0.82 -15.11 2.65
N GLU A 85 0.03 -15.62 3.60
CA GLU A 85 0.27 -16.92 4.24
C GLU A 85 0.26 -18.07 3.22
N THR A 86 -0.54 -17.93 2.15
CA THR A 86 -0.71 -18.96 1.13
C THR A 86 0.38 -18.91 0.05
N HIS A 87 0.80 -17.71 -0.37
CA HIS A 87 1.67 -17.53 -1.53
C HIS A 87 3.11 -17.06 -1.19
N GLN A 88 3.37 -16.63 0.05
CA GLN A 88 4.65 -16.06 0.53
C GLN A 88 5.21 -14.92 -0.33
N GLN A 89 4.36 -14.26 -1.12
CA GLN A 89 4.77 -13.22 -2.06
C GLN A 89 4.49 -11.84 -1.46
N ILE A 90 5.49 -11.26 -0.79
CA ILE A 90 5.37 -9.93 -0.16
C ILE A 90 4.96 -8.83 -1.14
N TRP A 91 5.34 -8.97 -2.41
CA TRP A 91 4.99 -8.02 -3.45
C TRP A 91 3.47 -7.96 -3.68
N GLN A 92 2.80 -9.11 -3.73
CA GLN A 92 1.34 -9.17 -3.90
C GLN A 92 0.62 -8.50 -2.72
N TYR A 93 1.09 -8.76 -1.50
CA TYR A 93 0.57 -8.11 -0.31
C TYR A 93 0.74 -6.58 -0.34
N LYS A 94 1.91 -6.07 -0.74
CA LYS A 94 2.15 -4.62 -0.87
C LYS A 94 1.27 -3.98 -1.95
N MET A 95 1.05 -4.69 -3.06
CA MET A 95 0.13 -4.22 -4.11
C MET A 95 -1.30 -4.15 -3.58
N CYS A 96 -1.77 -5.21 -2.92
CA CYS A 96 -3.08 -5.26 -2.28
C CYS A 96 -3.24 -4.12 -1.26
N GLY A 97 -2.29 -3.95 -0.34
CA GLY A 97 -2.32 -2.88 0.66
C GLY A 97 -2.28 -1.46 0.06
N SER A 98 -1.58 -1.28 -1.07
CA SER A 98 -1.59 -0.01 -1.81
C SER A 98 -2.95 0.29 -2.43
N THR A 99 -3.65 -0.72 -2.95
CA THR A 99 -5.03 -0.59 -3.44
C THR A 99 -5.98 -0.22 -2.29
N VAL A 100 -5.86 -0.89 -1.14
CA VAL A 100 -6.68 -0.56 0.04
C VAL A 100 -6.45 0.88 0.49
N LEU A 101 -5.18 1.33 0.53
CA LEU A 101 -4.84 2.72 0.85
C LEU A 101 -5.52 3.71 -0.12
N GLN A 102 -5.42 3.46 -1.42
CA GLN A 102 -6.04 4.32 -2.44
C GLN A 102 -7.56 4.36 -2.29
N GLN A 103 -8.20 3.21 -2.03
CA GLN A 103 -9.64 3.14 -1.81
C GLN A 103 -10.06 3.90 -0.55
N GLY A 104 -9.33 3.74 0.55
CA GLY A 104 -9.58 4.49 1.80
C GLY A 104 -9.42 6.00 1.61
N LEU A 105 -8.37 6.45 0.92
CA LEU A 105 -8.16 7.88 0.62
C LEU A 105 -9.27 8.44 -0.29
N ALA A 106 -9.73 7.67 -1.27
CA ALA A 106 -10.84 8.06 -2.13
C ALA A 106 -12.14 8.19 -1.33
N ALA A 107 -12.43 7.23 -0.44
CA ALA A 107 -13.60 7.29 0.45
C ALA A 107 -13.56 8.49 1.39
N LEU A 108 -12.41 8.77 2.03
CA LEU A 108 -12.24 9.95 2.87
C LEU A 108 -12.37 11.26 2.08
N SER A 109 -11.88 11.29 0.83
CA SER A 109 -12.04 12.45 -0.05
C SER A 109 -13.50 12.67 -0.44
N ALA A 110 -14.26 11.60 -0.68
CA ALA A 110 -15.69 11.68 -0.94
C ALA A 110 -16.46 12.21 0.28
N LEU A 111 -16.10 11.80 1.50
CA LEU A 111 -16.64 12.38 2.73
C LEU A 111 -16.33 13.87 2.86
N GLN A 112 -15.10 14.28 2.53
CA GLN A 112 -14.71 15.69 2.54
C GLN A 112 -15.57 16.53 1.58
N VAL A 113 -15.84 16.01 0.38
CA VAL A 113 -16.70 16.66 -0.62
C VAL A 113 -18.15 16.70 -0.16
N ALA A 114 -18.68 15.61 0.38
CA ALA A 114 -20.06 15.54 0.87
C ALA A 114 -20.30 16.54 2.01
N ASN A 115 -19.35 16.68 2.94
CA ASN A 115 -19.43 17.66 4.02
C ASN A 115 -19.30 19.10 3.50
N GLY A 116 -18.44 19.37 2.50
CA GLY A 116 -18.33 20.71 1.89
C GLY A 116 -19.58 21.12 1.08
N ALA A 117 -20.25 20.15 0.46
CA ALA A 117 -21.53 20.37 -0.24
C ALA A 117 -22.67 20.63 0.76
N ALA A 118 -22.69 19.94 1.91
CA ALA A 118 -23.69 20.16 2.96
C ALA A 118 -23.64 21.59 3.54
N THR A 119 -22.45 22.19 3.68
CA THR A 119 -22.30 23.57 4.16
C THR A 119 -22.70 24.62 3.11
N SER A 120 -22.70 24.26 1.82
CA SER A 120 -23.01 25.19 0.72
C SER A 120 -24.48 25.19 0.29
N GLY A 121 -25.26 24.18 0.71
CA GLY A 121 -26.69 24.03 0.38
C GLY A 121 -27.65 24.78 1.32
N THR A 122 -27.14 25.46 2.34
CA THR A 122 -27.91 26.34 3.23
C THR A 122 -27.69 27.79 2.83
N PHE A 123 -28.27 28.23 1.71
CA PHE A 123 -28.51 29.63 1.38
C PHE A 123 -29.87 29.78 0.69
#